data_AF-A0A7C3LC34-F1
#
_entry.id   AF-A0A7C3LC34-F1
#
_cell.length_a   1.000
_cell.length_b   1.000
_cell.length_c   1.000
_cell.angle_alpha   90.00
_cell.angle_beta   90.00
_cell.angle_gamma   90.00
#
_symmetry.space_group_name_H-M   'P 1'
#
loop_
_entity.id
_entity.type
_entity.pdbx_description
1 polymer ?
#
loop_
_entity_poly.entity_id
_entity_poly.type
_entity_poly.pdbx_seq_one_letter_code
_entity_poly.pdbx_strand_id
1 'polypeptide(L)'
;NGYNIFLLRQFFMSIPRELDEAATIDGAGPLRVFFQIILPQSVPALTAAALFHFFFAWNHFFEPLVYLAGNPDKFPITVGLTAFNNLYSQQTNLIQAASLISAVIPLLVFFFAQRVFLQGIVFTGVDK
;
A
#
# COMPACT_ATOMS: atom_id res chain seq x y z
N ASN A 1 -4.14 -3.84 -9.02
CA ASN A 1 -4.06 -5.17 -8.36
C ASN A 1 -5.45 -5.54 -7.84
N GLY A 2 -6.03 -6.66 -8.30
CA GLY A 2 -7.40 -7.08 -7.95
C GLY A 2 -7.61 -7.42 -6.47
N TYR A 3 -6.54 -7.82 -5.76
CA TYR A 3 -6.58 -8.08 -4.33
C TYR A 3 -7.02 -6.86 -3.51
N ASN A 4 -6.53 -5.66 -3.85
CA ASN A 4 -6.89 -4.44 -3.14
C ASN A 4 -8.38 -4.09 -3.31
N ILE A 5 -8.93 -4.33 -4.50
CA ILE A 5 -10.37 -4.13 -4.77
C ILE A 5 -11.18 -5.10 -3.90
N PHE A 6 -10.77 -6.37 -3.85
CA PHE A 6 -11.42 -7.36 -3.01
C PHE A 6 -11.37 -6.97 -1.53
N LEU A 7 -10.19 -6.62 -1.00
CA LEU A 7 -9.99 -6.22 0.40
C LEU A 7 -10.88 -5.02 0.76
N LEU A 8 -10.84 -3.95 -0.03
CA LEU A 8 -11.64 -2.74 0.22
C LEU A 8 -13.13 -3.03 0.13
N ARG A 9 -13.56 -3.85 -0.84
CA ARG A 9 -14.96 -4.27 -0.95
C ARG A 9 -15.42 -5.03 0.29
N GLN A 10 -14.63 -5.98 0.80
CA GLN A 10 -14.99 -6.73 2.01
C GLN A 10 -15.13 -5.79 3.21
N PHE A 11 -14.22 -4.81 3.34
CA PHE A 11 -14.32 -3.81 4.39
C PHE A 11 -15.57 -2.94 4.25
N PHE A 12 -15.86 -2.39 3.06
CA PHE A 12 -17.06 -1.57 2.86
C PHE A 12 -18.35 -2.33 3.18
N MET A 13 -18.42 -3.64 2.92
CA MET A 13 -19.59 -4.45 3.29
C MET A 13 -19.77 -4.62 4.81
N SER A 14 -18.73 -4.39 5.61
CA SER A 14 -18.84 -4.39 7.08
C SER A 14 -19.36 -3.08 7.67
N ILE A 15 -19.42 -2.00 6.87
CA ILE A 15 -19.95 -0.72 7.32
C ILE A 15 -21.48 -0.82 7.39
N PRO A 16 -22.11 -0.53 8.56
CA PRO A 16 -23.56 -0.60 8.69
C PRO A 16 -24.28 0.36 7.74
N ARG A 17 -25.28 -0.15 7.00
CA ARG A 17 -26.06 0.66 6.04
C ARG A 17 -26.94 1.72 6.73
N GLU A 18 -27.22 1.55 8.01
CA GLU A 18 -27.98 2.51 8.83
C GLU A 18 -27.35 3.91 8.83
N LEU A 19 -26.01 4.01 8.71
CA LEU A 19 -25.30 5.29 8.62
C LEU A 19 -25.63 6.05 7.33
N ASP A 20 -25.77 5.33 6.22
CA ASP A 20 -26.13 5.91 4.92
C ASP A 20 -27.60 6.33 4.91
N GLU A 21 -28.48 5.51 5.49
CA GLU A 21 -29.92 5.78 5.61
C GLU A 21 -30.17 7.02 6.48
N ALA A 22 -29.54 7.11 7.65
CA ALA A 22 -29.64 8.27 8.53
C ALA A 22 -29.17 9.56 7.83
N ALA A 23 -28.02 9.52 7.16
CA ALA A 23 -27.50 10.68 6.44
C ALA A 23 -28.40 11.10 5.27
N THR A 24 -29.02 10.14 4.60
CA THR A 24 -29.99 10.42 3.52
C THR A 24 -31.25 11.07 4.08
N ILE A 25 -31.74 10.64 5.24
CA ILE A 25 -32.86 11.27 5.97
C ILE A 25 -32.49 12.72 6.36
N ASP A 26 -31.25 12.98 6.75
CA ASP A 26 -30.72 14.33 7.04
C ASP A 26 -30.46 15.18 5.76
N GLY A 27 -30.84 14.68 4.59
CA GLY A 27 -30.73 15.40 3.31
C GLY A 27 -29.33 15.35 2.68
N ALA A 28 -28.44 14.46 3.14
CA ALA A 28 -27.13 14.26 2.50
C ALA A 28 -27.28 13.52 1.17
N GLY A 29 -26.73 14.10 0.10
CA GLY A 29 -26.60 13.42 -1.19
C GLY A 29 -25.48 12.36 -1.18
N PRO A 30 -25.43 11.44 -2.17
CA PRO A 30 -24.49 10.31 -2.20
C PRO A 30 -23.01 10.69 -2.06
N LEU A 31 -22.59 11.79 -2.69
CA LEU A 31 -21.21 12.28 -2.59
C LEU A 31 -20.88 12.73 -1.16
N ARG A 32 -21.83 13.38 -0.48
CA ARG A 32 -21.65 13.84 0.90
C ARG A 32 -21.53 12.65 1.84
N VAL A 33 -22.39 11.64 1.69
CA VAL A 33 -22.31 10.37 2.43
C VAL A 33 -20.95 9.70 2.23
N PHE A 34 -20.49 9.59 0.97
CA PHE A 34 -19.20 8.98 0.68
C PHE A 34 -18.04 9.71 1.38
N PHE A 35 -17.91 11.02 1.22
CA PHE A 35 -16.76 11.76 1.76
C PHE A 35 -16.82 11.99 3.27
N GLN A 36 -18.01 12.14 3.85
CA GLN A 36 -18.16 12.49 5.27
C GLN A 36 -18.37 11.28 6.18
N ILE A 37 -18.83 10.15 5.64
CA ILE A 37 -19.21 8.98 6.45
C ILE A 37 -18.38 7.75 6.06
N ILE A 38 -18.45 7.33 4.80
CA ILE A 38 -17.77 6.10 4.34
C ILE A 38 -16.25 6.26 4.35
N LEU A 39 -15.74 7.32 3.74
CA LEU A 39 -14.30 7.53 3.55
C LEU A 39 -13.52 7.64 4.87
N PRO A 40 -13.96 8.42 5.89
CA PRO A 40 -13.23 8.52 7.16
C PRO A 40 -13.18 7.19 7.92
N GLN A 41 -14.26 6.41 7.91
CA GLN A 41 -14.31 5.08 8.53
C GLN A 41 -13.41 4.07 7.80
N SER A 42 -13.15 4.31 6.52
CA SER A 42 -12.36 3.42 5.67
C SER A 42 -10.86 3.71 5.70
N VAL A 43 -10.42 4.72 6.45
CA VAL A 43 -8.99 5.07 6.60
C VAL A 43 -8.12 3.86 6.99
N PRO A 44 -8.50 2.97 7.94
CA PRO A 44 -7.69 1.80 8.27
C PRO A 44 -7.52 0.84 7.09
N ALA A 45 -8.61 0.54 6.38
CA ALA A 45 -8.60 -0.38 5.24
C ALA A 45 -7.86 0.21 4.02
N LEU A 46 -8.04 1.51 3.76
CA LEU A 46 -7.32 2.24 2.73
C LEU A 46 -5.83 2.28 3.02
N THR A 47 -5.44 2.46 4.29
CA THR A 47 -4.03 2.43 4.68
C THR A 47 -3.43 1.05 4.47
N ALA A 48 -4.12 -0.02 4.88
CA ALA A 48 -3.67 -1.39 4.63
C ALA A 48 -3.52 -1.67 3.13
N ALA A 49 -4.53 -1.32 2.32
CA ALA A 49 -4.49 -1.51 0.87
C ALA A 49 -3.35 -0.70 0.21
N ALA A 50 -3.12 0.54 0.65
CA ALA A 50 -2.03 1.38 0.15
C ALA A 50 -0.66 0.79 0.49
N LEU A 51 -0.49 0.25 1.70
CA LEU A 51 0.76 -0.38 2.13
C LEU A 51 1.04 -1.66 1.35
N PHE A 52 0.05 -2.55 1.22
CA PHE A 52 0.20 -3.74 0.38
C PHE A 52 0.52 -3.36 -1.07
N HIS A 53 -0.11 -2.32 -1.60
CA HIS A 53 0.19 -1.82 -2.93
C HIS A 53 1.60 -1.26 -3.05
N PHE A 54 2.05 -0.50 -2.04
CA PHE A 54 3.41 0.05 -1.99
C PHE A 54 4.45 -1.09 -2.06
N PHE A 55 4.33 -2.12 -1.22
CA PHE A 55 5.28 -3.23 -1.25
C PHE A 55 5.19 -4.03 -2.56
N PHE A 56 3.99 -4.20 -3.10
CA PHE A 56 3.80 -4.83 -4.41
C PHE A 56 4.54 -4.05 -5.51
N ALA A 57 4.35 -2.72 -5.57
CA ALA A 57 4.99 -1.86 -6.56
C ALA A 57 6.51 -1.73 -6.35
N TRP A 58 6.95 -1.67 -5.08
CA TRP A 58 8.36 -1.57 -4.72
C TRP A 58 9.15 -2.80 -5.13
N ASN A 59 8.58 -4.00 -4.96
CA ASN A 59 9.21 -5.26 -5.37
C ASN A 59 9.00 -5.57 -6.85
N HIS A 60 8.34 -4.68 -7.59
CA HIS A 60 7.99 -4.93 -8.97
C HIS A 60 9.22 -4.86 -9.86
N PHE A 61 9.55 -5.96 -10.52
CA PHE A 61 10.80 -6.11 -11.29
C PHE A 61 10.54 -6.32 -12.78
N PHE A 62 9.66 -7.25 -13.13
CA PHE A 62 9.57 -7.77 -14.49
C PHE A 62 9.00 -6.75 -15.49
N GLU A 63 7.83 -6.14 -15.25
CA GLU A 63 7.29 -5.17 -16.23
C GLU A 63 8.21 -3.94 -16.40
N PRO A 64 8.81 -3.35 -15.34
CA PRO A 64 9.76 -2.24 -15.50
C PRO A 64 11.00 -2.65 -16.29
N LEU A 65 11.53 -3.85 -16.07
CA LEU A 65 12.66 -4.37 -16.85
C LEU A 65 12.33 -4.41 -18.35
N VAL A 66 11.14 -4.90 -18.70
CA VAL A 66 10.71 -5.03 -20.09
C VAL A 66 10.39 -3.66 -20.71
N TYR A 67 9.59 -2.84 -20.05
CA TYR A 67 9.10 -1.58 -20.62
C TYR A 67 10.15 -0.46 -20.62
N LEU A 68 11.12 -0.50 -19.72
CA LEU A 68 12.13 0.55 -19.58
C LEU A 68 13.48 0.15 -20.16
N ALA A 69 13.63 -1.03 -20.79
CA ALA A 69 14.91 -1.55 -21.28
C ALA A 69 15.73 -0.54 -22.12
N GLY A 70 15.07 0.34 -22.88
CA GLY A 70 15.72 1.38 -23.69
C GLY A 70 15.99 2.72 -22.98
N ASN A 71 15.62 2.86 -21.70
CA ASN A 71 15.75 4.09 -20.91
C ASN A 71 16.28 3.80 -19.48
N PRO A 72 17.57 3.45 -19.32
CA PRO A 72 18.14 3.07 -18.02
C PRO A 72 18.00 4.13 -16.92
N ASP A 73 18.00 5.42 -17.28
CA ASP A 73 17.85 6.54 -16.34
C ASP A 73 16.47 6.55 -15.63
N LYS A 74 15.52 5.76 -16.13
CA LYS A 74 14.17 5.62 -15.55
C LYS A 74 14.00 4.33 -14.75
N PHE A 75 15.04 3.52 -14.61
CA PHE A 75 14.92 2.24 -13.91
C PHE A 75 14.49 2.44 -12.45
N PRO A 76 13.46 1.71 -11.98
CA PRO A 76 13.22 1.62 -10.55
C PRO A 76 14.38 0.91 -9.87
N ILE A 77 14.50 1.11 -8.57
CA ILE A 77 15.61 0.58 -7.76
C ILE A 77 15.78 -0.93 -7.89
N THR A 78 14.70 -1.69 -8.10
CA THR A 78 14.74 -3.14 -8.30
C THR A 78 15.52 -3.53 -9.56
N VAL A 79 15.23 -2.90 -10.69
CA VAL A 79 15.93 -3.12 -11.96
C VAL A 79 17.35 -2.57 -11.90
N GLY A 80 17.51 -1.36 -11.34
CA GLY A 80 18.81 -0.73 -11.17
C GLY A 80 19.77 -1.56 -10.30
N LEU A 81 19.26 -2.19 -9.23
CA LEU A 81 20.07 -3.06 -8.37
C LEU A 81 20.55 -4.32 -9.10
N THR A 82 19.72 -4.92 -9.96
CA THR A 82 20.16 -6.04 -10.80
C THR A 82 21.21 -5.62 -11.82
N ALA A 83 21.04 -4.45 -12.47
CA ALA A 83 22.05 -3.90 -13.36
C ALA A 83 23.37 -3.63 -12.62
N PHE A 84 23.30 -3.07 -11.41
CA PHE A 84 24.44 -2.85 -10.53
C PHE A 84 25.13 -4.17 -10.14
N ASN A 85 24.35 -5.20 -9.80
CA ASN A 85 24.87 -6.53 -9.49
C ASN A 85 25.65 -7.15 -10.66
N ASN A 86 25.16 -6.98 -11.89
CA ASN A 86 25.86 -7.48 -13.08
C ASN A 86 27.21 -6.76 -13.30
N LEU A 87 27.27 -5.44 -13.08
CA LEU A 87 28.48 -4.64 -13.24
C LEU A 87 29.53 -4.93 -12.15
N TYR A 88 29.09 -5.14 -10.92
CA TYR A 88 29.94 -5.27 -9.74
C TYR A 88 29.91 -6.68 -9.13
N SER A 89 29.66 -7.70 -9.95
CA SER A 89 29.44 -9.10 -9.49
C SER A 89 30.59 -9.67 -8.65
N GLN A 90 31.83 -9.22 -8.86
CA GLN A 90 33.00 -9.64 -8.08
C GLN A 90 33.22 -8.82 -6.80
N GLN A 91 32.48 -7.72 -6.61
CA GLN A 91 32.61 -6.77 -5.50
C GLN A 91 31.38 -6.88 -4.59
N THR A 92 31.28 -8.02 -3.91
CA THR A 92 30.12 -8.40 -3.08
C THR A 92 29.79 -7.35 -2.02
N ASN A 93 30.79 -6.66 -1.47
CA ASN A 93 30.61 -5.57 -0.51
C ASN A 93 29.77 -4.42 -1.07
N LEU A 94 29.96 -4.04 -2.34
CA LEU A 94 29.18 -2.98 -2.97
C LEU A 94 27.73 -3.39 -3.20
N ILE A 95 27.52 -4.62 -3.66
CA ILE A 95 26.17 -5.17 -3.89
C ILE A 95 25.40 -5.25 -2.58
N GLN A 96 26.03 -5.73 -1.50
CA GLN A 96 25.43 -5.79 -0.17
C GLN A 96 25.08 -4.39 0.36
N ALA A 97 25.97 -3.42 0.21
CA ALA A 97 25.71 -2.03 0.60
C ALA A 97 24.52 -1.44 -0.18
N ALA A 98 24.48 -1.61 -1.50
CA ALA A 98 23.37 -1.15 -2.33
C ALA A 98 22.03 -1.83 -1.96
N SER A 99 22.07 -3.12 -1.62
CA SER A 99 20.89 -3.88 -1.16
C SER A 99 20.40 -3.39 0.20
N LEU A 100 21.29 -3.03 1.11
CA LEU A 100 20.92 -2.46 2.40
C LEU A 100 20.26 -1.09 2.23
N ILE A 101 20.84 -0.23 1.38
CA ILE A 101 20.30 1.10 1.07
C ILE A 101 18.91 0.98 0.44
N SER A 102 18.70 0.04 -0.49
CA SER A 102 17.40 -0.15 -1.14
C SER A 102 16.30 -0.60 -0.17
N ALA A 103 16.68 -1.32 0.91
CA ALA A 103 15.74 -1.75 1.94
C ALA A 103 15.33 -0.63 2.92
N VAL A 104 16.07 0.48 3.01
CA VAL A 104 15.80 1.57 3.96
C VAL A 104 14.40 2.14 3.80
N ILE A 105 13.98 2.41 2.55
CA ILE A 105 12.67 3.03 2.28
C ILE A 105 11.51 2.09 2.70
N PRO A 106 11.48 0.82 2.26
CA PRO A 106 10.50 -0.15 2.75
C PRO A 106 10.46 -0.29 4.27
N LEU A 107 11.63 -0.29 4.93
CA LEU A 107 11.71 -0.38 6.39
C LEU A 107 11.11 0.83 7.08
N LEU A 108 11.38 2.04 6.58
CA LEU A 108 10.77 3.26 7.11
C LEU A 108 9.25 3.23 6.95
N VAL A 109 8.75 2.86 5.76
CA VAL A 109 7.33 2.73 5.50
C VAL A 109 6.69 1.73 6.47
N PHE A 110 7.30 0.56 6.66
CA PHE A 110 6.85 -0.44 7.63
C PHE A 110 6.81 0.12 9.07
N PHE A 111 7.86 0.84 9.48
CA PHE A 111 7.96 1.41 10.82
C PHE A 111 6.87 2.46 11.09
N PHE A 112 6.47 3.26 10.11
CA PHE A 112 5.35 4.19 10.28
C PHE A 112 3.99 3.48 10.20
N ALA A 113 3.88 2.47 9.34
CA ALA A 113 2.67 1.69 9.14
C ALA A 113 2.25 0.85 10.36
N GLN A 114 3.21 0.41 11.18
CA GLN A 114 2.94 -0.51 12.31
C GLN A 114 1.84 0.00 13.25
N ARG A 115 1.75 1.32 13.48
CA ARG A 115 0.75 1.92 14.36
C ARG A 115 -0.67 1.77 13.83
N VAL A 116 -0.84 1.80 12.51
CA VAL A 116 -2.17 1.69 11.87
C VAL A 116 -2.69 0.25 11.93
N PHE A 117 -1.80 -0.73 11.75
CA PHE A 117 -2.17 -2.15 11.93
C PHE A 117 -2.56 -2.48 13.38
N LEU A 118 -1.88 -1.89 14.37
CA LEU A 118 -2.21 -2.11 15.77
C LEU A 118 -3.57 -1.52 16.17
N GLN A 119 -3.99 -0.40 15.58
CA GLN A 119 -5.30 0.21 15.85
C GLN A 119 -6.47 -0.58 15.23
N GLY A 120 -6.26 -1.24 14.08
CA GLY A 120 -7.30 -2.04 13.42
C GLY A 120 -7.72 -3.30 14.19
N ILE A 121 -6.84 -3.85 15.02
CA ILE A 121 -7.14 -5.03 15.87
C ILE A 121 -8.08 -4.64 17.02
N VAL A 122 -7.99 -3.41 17.54
CA VAL A 122 -8.76 -2.96 18.71
C VAL A 122 -10.24 -2.75 18.38
N PHE A 123 -10.60 -2.43 17.12
CA PHE A 123 -12.00 -2.35 16.70
C PHE A 123 -12.72 -3.71 16.67
N THR A 124 -11.98 -4.83 16.63
CA THR A 124 -12.56 -6.18 16.73
C THR A 124 -12.71 -6.67 18.19
N GLY A 125 -12.26 -5.86 19.15
CA GLY A 125 -12.29 -6.16 20.59
C GLY A 125 -13.38 -5.42 21.37
N VAL A 126 -14.47 -4.99 20.72
CA VAL A 126 -15.64 -4.52 21.46
C VAL A 126 -16.44 -5.73 21.92
N ASP A 127 -16.16 -6.11 23.17
CA ASP A 127 -16.99 -6.77 24.17
C ASP A 127 -18.29 -7.44 23.68
N LYS A 128 -18.32 -8.77 23.84
CA LYS A 128 -19.58 -9.48 24.10
C LYS A 128 -20.07 -9.18 25.51
#